data_AF-A0A9E4Y8V8-F1
#
_entry.id   AF-A0A9E4Y8V8-F1
#
_cell.length_a   1.000
_cell.length_b   1.000
_cell.length_c   1.000
_cell.angle_alpha   90.00
_cell.angle_beta   90.00
_cell.angle_gamma   90.00
#
_symmetry.space_group_name_H-M   'P 1'
#
loop_
_entity.id
_entity.type
_entity.pdbx_description
1 polymer ?
#
loop_
_entity_poly.entity_id
_entity_poly.type
_entity_poly.pdbx_seq_one_letter_code
_entity_poly.pdbx_strand_id
1 'polypeptide(L)'
;MLSARSGELHEISGRNGFRDRLWANTPLSSVKGRIIIGFGMVTLLLVGVIGATTWQAQVHQSALTELEDHSKTASLLQTAEANAAVTGLLLQRYVISGDEVYVAEIQEHADVAQASMNEALTRGNVVGLDAVYAAGTLLVQDAARTTQLRLTDNVAEAEALIEQIVPLFREYRLQLEALAASELDQVAALREEANSTAQLTVLLLIALGAIGGTLIITGGYLLARSILKPLAALEDTARRASNGDLSARAPTSGPGELAHLGVVLNDMMDAVEQKTEKLRHANQELQHRHRQLTDARSQAATDPLTGLGNHRAFHKQLQEHVEAARQSGSSLA
;
A
#
# COMPACT_ATOMS: atom_id res chain seq x y z
N MET A 1 60.72 54.65 -12.53
CA MET A 1 59.70 54.71 -13.60
C MET A 1 58.97 53.38 -13.57
N LEU A 2 57.67 53.20 -13.32
CA LEU A 2 56.44 53.99 -13.25
C LEU A 2 55.47 53.19 -12.34
N SER A 3 54.87 53.77 -11.29
CA SER A 3 53.43 54.15 -11.23
C SER A 3 52.45 53.00 -11.56
N ALA A 4 51.89 52.31 -10.57
CA ALA A 4 50.57 52.57 -9.93
C ALA A 4 49.35 51.98 -10.67
N ARG A 5 48.58 51.12 -9.98
CA ARG A 5 47.11 51.24 -9.85
C ARG A 5 46.53 50.16 -8.93
N SER A 6 46.09 50.62 -7.76
CA SER A 6 45.00 50.05 -6.96
C SER A 6 43.69 50.15 -7.75
N GLY A 7 42.94 49.06 -7.84
CA GLY A 7 41.61 49.00 -8.44
C GLY A 7 40.72 48.11 -7.59
N GLU A 8 39.64 48.71 -7.12
CA GLU A 8 38.59 48.19 -6.25
C GLU A 8 37.98 46.88 -6.76
N LEU A 9 37.74 45.92 -5.86
CA LEU A 9 36.80 44.83 -6.11
C LEU A 9 35.54 45.07 -5.29
N HIS A 10 34.60 45.74 -5.95
CA HIS A 10 33.19 45.77 -5.58
C HIS A 10 32.62 44.35 -5.56
N GLU A 11 32.16 43.96 -4.37
CA GLU A 11 30.85 43.36 -4.10
C GLU A 11 30.08 42.77 -5.29
N ILE A 12 30.01 41.43 -5.38
CA ILE A 12 28.90 40.72 -6.03
C ILE A 12 28.35 39.68 -5.06
N SER A 13 27.43 40.12 -4.21
CA SER A 13 26.48 39.27 -3.50
C SER A 13 25.42 38.80 -4.51
N GLY A 14 25.60 37.60 -5.07
CA GLY A 14 24.70 37.06 -6.11
C GLY A 14 24.50 35.55 -6.05
N ARG A 15 24.76 34.90 -4.91
CA ARG A 15 24.80 33.42 -4.82
C ARG A 15 23.50 32.74 -4.33
N ASN A 16 22.40 33.49 -4.15
CA ASN A 16 21.13 32.94 -3.65
C ASN A 16 20.03 32.79 -4.72
N GLY A 17 20.14 33.41 -5.91
CA GLY A 17 19.04 33.42 -6.89
C GLY A 17 18.85 32.16 -7.75
N PHE A 18 19.83 31.24 -7.78
CA PHE A 18 19.79 30.10 -8.71
C PHE A 18 19.04 28.88 -8.15
N ARG A 19 19.01 28.70 -6.82
CA ARG A 19 18.29 27.58 -6.19
C ARG A 19 16.78 27.80 -6.22
N ASP A 20 16.29 29.03 -6.09
CA ASP A 20 14.85 29.31 -6.02
C ASP A 20 14.11 29.14 -7.35
N ARG A 21 14.79 29.27 -8.51
CA ARG A 21 14.14 29.14 -9.83
C ARG A 21 13.93 27.71 -10.29
N LEU A 22 14.72 26.74 -9.81
CA LEU A 22 14.64 25.35 -10.26
C LEU A 22 13.48 24.57 -9.62
N TRP A 23 12.93 25.04 -8.48
CA TRP A 23 11.87 24.33 -7.75
C TRP A 23 10.48 24.97 -7.87
N ALA A 24 10.36 26.14 -8.49
CA ALA A 24 9.13 26.93 -8.54
C ALA A 24 7.95 26.19 -9.22
N ASN A 25 8.22 25.30 -10.18
CA ASN A 25 7.20 24.57 -10.96
C ASN A 25 7.13 23.06 -10.66
N THR A 26 7.73 22.58 -9.57
CA THR A 26 7.55 21.18 -9.19
C THR A 26 6.21 20.97 -8.47
N PRO A 27 5.50 19.85 -8.67
CA PRO A 27 4.27 19.54 -7.91
C PRO A 27 4.48 19.57 -6.38
N LEU A 28 5.73 19.44 -5.93
CA LEU A 28 6.19 19.57 -4.55
C LEU A 28 6.12 21.00 -3.98
N SER A 29 5.90 22.05 -4.79
CA SER A 29 5.73 23.42 -4.28
C SER A 29 4.33 23.67 -3.70
N SER A 30 3.35 22.87 -4.13
CA SER A 30 1.94 22.98 -3.77
C SER A 30 1.51 21.95 -2.71
N VAL A 31 0.53 22.30 -1.88
CA VAL A 31 -0.10 21.35 -0.94
C VAL A 31 -0.77 20.21 -1.72
N LYS A 32 -1.50 20.55 -2.78
CA LYS A 32 -2.24 19.56 -3.60
C LYS A 32 -1.31 18.56 -4.28
N GLY A 33 -0.23 19.03 -4.90
CA GLY A 33 0.72 18.15 -5.58
C GLY A 33 1.45 17.21 -4.62
N ARG A 34 1.75 17.64 -3.39
CA ARG A 34 2.31 16.75 -2.35
C ARG A 34 1.34 15.64 -1.95
N ILE A 35 0.05 15.95 -1.77
CA ILE A 35 -0.98 14.97 -1.43
C ILE A 35 -1.16 13.96 -2.57
N ILE A 36 -1.26 14.44 -3.81
CA ILE A 36 -1.44 13.59 -4.99
C ILE A 36 -0.25 12.63 -5.17
N ILE A 37 0.99 13.11 -5.00
CA ILE A 37 2.19 12.27 -5.08
C ILE A 37 2.18 11.22 -3.96
N GLY A 38 1.83 11.61 -2.72
CA GLY A 38 1.76 10.69 -1.59
C GLY A 38 0.74 9.57 -1.82
N PHE A 39 -0.47 9.91 -2.25
CA PHE A 39 -1.49 8.92 -2.59
C PHE A 39 -1.08 8.05 -3.79
N GLY A 40 -0.54 8.65 -4.85
CA GLY A 40 -0.08 7.92 -6.03
C GLY A 40 1.01 6.91 -5.71
N MET A 41 1.95 7.26 -4.82
CA MET A 41 3.02 6.36 -4.39
C MET A 41 2.49 5.17 -3.58
N VAL A 42 1.53 5.39 -2.69
CA VAL A 42 0.87 4.31 -1.92
C VAL A 42 0.06 3.41 -2.83
N THR A 43 -0.69 3.97 -3.79
CA THR A 43 -1.48 3.17 -4.75
C THR A 43 -0.57 2.32 -5.63
N LEU A 44 0.54 2.87 -6.15
CA LEU A 44 1.52 2.11 -6.92
C LEU A 44 2.15 0.97 -6.12
N LEU A 45 2.48 1.21 -4.84
CA LEU A 45 2.97 0.17 -3.95
C LEU A 45 1.94 -0.95 -3.76
N LEU A 46 0.67 -0.61 -3.51
CA LEU A 46 -0.40 -1.60 -3.35
C LEU A 46 -0.60 -2.43 -4.61
N VAL A 47 -0.62 -1.79 -5.80
CA VAL A 47 -0.72 -2.50 -7.07
C VAL A 47 0.47 -3.43 -7.28
N GLY A 48 1.69 -3.00 -6.95
CA GLY A 48 2.89 -3.83 -7.03
C GLY A 48 2.82 -5.04 -6.10
N VAL A 49 2.40 -4.85 -4.84
CA VAL A 49 2.23 -5.95 -3.87
C VAL A 49 1.17 -6.94 -4.33
N ILE A 50 0.02 -6.45 -4.79
CA ILE A 50 -1.06 -7.32 -5.28
C ILE A 50 -0.57 -8.11 -6.49
N GLY A 51 0.07 -7.46 -7.48
CA GLY A 51 0.60 -8.12 -8.67
C GLY A 51 1.67 -9.16 -8.36
N ALA A 52 2.58 -8.87 -7.41
CA ALA A 52 3.59 -9.83 -6.96
C ALA A 52 2.94 -11.04 -6.26
N THR A 53 1.92 -10.79 -5.41
CA THR A 53 1.21 -11.85 -4.69
C THR A 53 0.42 -12.76 -5.64
N THR A 54 -0.27 -12.19 -6.64
CA THR A 54 -1.01 -12.98 -7.63
C THR A 54 -0.09 -13.77 -8.55
N TRP A 55 1.02 -13.17 -8.98
CA TRP A 55 2.03 -13.86 -9.77
C TRP A 55 2.65 -15.04 -9.00
N GLN A 56 3.03 -14.83 -7.73
CA GLN A 56 3.53 -15.89 -6.85
C GLN A 56 2.51 -17.02 -6.65
N ALA A 57 1.24 -16.68 -6.45
CA ALA A 57 0.18 -17.68 -6.27
C ALA A 57 0.03 -18.57 -7.51
N GLN A 58 0.16 -18.00 -8.71
CA GLN A 58 0.05 -18.75 -9.96
C GLN A 58 1.24 -19.71 -10.17
N VAL A 59 2.46 -19.27 -9.88
CA VAL A 59 3.67 -20.11 -9.92
C VAL A 59 3.56 -21.28 -8.93
N HIS A 60 3.03 -21.04 -7.73
CA HIS A 60 2.82 -22.12 -6.76
C HIS A 60 1.75 -23.13 -7.21
N GLN A 61 0.68 -22.68 -7.88
CA GLN A 61 -0.36 -23.60 -8.36
C GLN A 61 0.14 -24.54 -9.45
N SER A 62 0.91 -24.04 -10.42
CA SER A 62 1.47 -24.89 -11.48
C SER A 62 2.42 -25.96 -10.93
N ALA A 63 3.29 -25.58 -10.00
CA ALA A 63 4.21 -26.51 -9.36
C ALA A 63 3.47 -27.60 -8.55
N LEU A 64 2.35 -27.26 -7.90
CA LEU A 64 1.55 -28.24 -7.17
C LEU A 64 0.87 -29.25 -8.09
N THR A 65 0.35 -28.82 -9.24
CA THR A 65 -0.24 -29.72 -10.23
C THR A 65 0.79 -30.68 -10.79
N GLU A 66 1.97 -30.19 -11.15
CA GLU A 66 3.05 -31.03 -11.69
C GLU A 66 3.57 -32.03 -10.64
N LEU A 67 3.73 -31.59 -9.39
CA LEU A 67 4.07 -32.48 -8.27
C LEU A 67 3.01 -33.55 -8.03
N GLU A 68 1.74 -33.20 -8.15
CA GLU A 68 0.62 -34.13 -7.98
C GLU A 68 0.63 -35.20 -9.10
N ASP A 69 0.85 -34.79 -10.34
CA ASP A 69 0.90 -35.70 -11.49
C ASP A 69 2.07 -36.69 -11.39
N HIS A 70 3.29 -36.22 -11.12
CA HIS A 70 4.45 -37.10 -10.95
C HIS A 70 4.29 -38.02 -9.73
N SER A 71 3.81 -37.49 -8.59
CA SER A 71 3.61 -38.30 -7.38
C SER A 71 2.54 -39.37 -7.55
N LYS A 72 1.43 -39.06 -8.23
CA LYS A 72 0.38 -40.05 -8.50
C LYS A 72 0.83 -41.08 -9.52
N THR A 73 1.55 -40.66 -10.55
CA THR A 73 2.10 -41.57 -11.56
C THR A 73 3.08 -42.55 -10.91
N ALA A 74 4.02 -42.07 -10.10
CA ALA A 74 4.91 -42.94 -9.32
C ALA A 74 4.14 -43.94 -8.43
N SER A 75 3.11 -43.47 -7.72
CA SER A 75 2.27 -44.33 -6.88
C SER A 75 1.52 -45.40 -7.67
N LEU A 76 1.01 -45.07 -8.86
CA LEU A 76 0.34 -46.02 -9.75
C LEU A 76 1.31 -47.07 -10.29
N LEU A 77 2.52 -46.67 -10.67
CA LEU A 77 3.58 -47.59 -11.11
C LEU A 77 4.00 -48.54 -9.99
N GLN A 78 4.14 -48.05 -8.76
CA GLN A 78 4.41 -48.91 -7.58
C GLN A 78 3.26 -49.87 -7.28
N THR A 79 2.01 -49.41 -7.43
CA THR A 79 0.83 -50.27 -7.26
C THR A 79 0.79 -51.36 -8.33
N ALA A 80 1.12 -51.01 -9.58
CA ALA A 80 1.23 -51.97 -10.67
C ALA A 80 2.33 -53.01 -10.42
N GLU A 81 3.51 -52.56 -9.99
CA GLU A 81 4.65 -53.42 -9.67
C GLU A 81 4.32 -54.41 -8.54
N ALA A 82 3.74 -53.92 -7.44
CA ALA A 82 3.38 -54.74 -6.30
C ALA A 82 2.34 -55.81 -6.65
N ASN A 83 1.29 -55.43 -7.38
CA ASN A 83 0.26 -56.39 -7.80
C ASN A 83 0.79 -57.38 -8.84
N ALA A 84 1.61 -56.94 -9.79
CA ALA A 84 2.25 -57.85 -10.74
C ALA A 84 3.18 -58.85 -10.03
N ALA A 85 3.92 -58.42 -8.99
CA ALA A 85 4.73 -59.30 -8.15
C ALA A 85 3.90 -60.37 -7.44
N VAL A 86 2.74 -59.99 -6.91
CA VAL A 86 1.78 -60.95 -6.32
C VAL A 86 1.25 -61.91 -7.38
N THR A 87 0.83 -61.42 -8.55
CA THR A 87 0.38 -62.26 -9.68
C THR A 87 1.43 -63.29 -10.05
N GLY A 88 2.70 -62.90 -10.23
CA GLY A 88 3.78 -63.82 -10.58
C GLY A 88 4.02 -64.88 -9.50
N LEU A 89 3.95 -64.51 -8.22
CA LEU A 89 4.10 -65.43 -7.11
C LEU A 89 2.94 -66.42 -7.00
N LEU A 90 1.70 -65.94 -7.15
CA LEU A 90 0.51 -66.79 -7.12
C LEU A 90 0.46 -67.73 -8.34
N LEU A 91 0.86 -67.25 -9.51
CA LEU A 91 0.96 -68.06 -10.72
C LEU A 91 1.95 -69.21 -10.54
N GLN A 92 3.13 -68.93 -9.98
CA GLN A 92 4.11 -69.97 -9.66
C GLN A 92 3.55 -70.99 -8.65
N ARG A 93 2.86 -70.54 -7.60
CA ARG A 93 2.21 -71.42 -6.63
C ARG A 93 1.11 -72.27 -7.25
N TYR A 94 0.31 -71.69 -8.15
CA TYR A 94 -0.75 -72.39 -8.85
C TYR A 94 -0.20 -73.50 -9.74
N VAL A 95 0.84 -73.23 -10.53
CA VAL A 95 1.45 -74.23 -11.40
C VAL A 95 1.95 -75.43 -10.57
N ILE A 96 2.59 -75.19 -9.43
CA ILE A 96 3.11 -76.23 -8.53
C ILE A 96 1.98 -77.00 -7.81
N SER A 97 1.02 -76.30 -7.22
CA SER A 97 -0.01 -76.92 -6.36
C SER A 97 -1.19 -77.49 -7.13
N GLY A 98 -1.58 -76.86 -8.25
CA GLY A 98 -2.84 -77.10 -8.95
C GLY A 98 -4.08 -76.59 -8.22
N ASP A 99 -3.96 -75.85 -7.13
CA ASP A 99 -5.11 -75.36 -6.36
C ASP A 99 -5.81 -74.21 -7.09
N GLU A 100 -7.02 -74.46 -7.58
CA GLU A 100 -7.81 -73.51 -8.39
C GLU A 100 -8.18 -72.23 -7.63
N VAL A 101 -8.09 -72.20 -6.29
CA VAL A 101 -8.29 -70.97 -5.50
C VAL A 101 -7.40 -69.84 -5.98
N TYR A 102 -6.18 -70.14 -6.41
CA TYR A 102 -5.23 -69.13 -6.89
C TYR A 102 -5.63 -68.50 -8.22
N VAL A 103 -6.46 -69.15 -9.04
CA VAL A 103 -6.83 -68.64 -10.38
C VAL A 103 -7.56 -67.30 -10.29
N ALA A 104 -8.50 -67.18 -9.35
CA ALA A 104 -9.25 -65.95 -9.13
C ALA A 104 -8.34 -64.83 -8.59
N GLU A 105 -7.47 -65.14 -7.63
CA GLU A 105 -6.54 -64.16 -7.04
C GLU A 105 -5.48 -63.67 -8.05
N ILE A 106 -4.97 -64.56 -8.92
CA ILE A 106 -4.06 -64.20 -10.02
C ILE A 106 -4.73 -63.16 -10.92
N GLN A 107 -5.98 -63.41 -11.31
CA GLN A 107 -6.73 -62.52 -12.20
C GLN A 107 -7.02 -61.17 -11.54
N GLU A 108 -7.44 -61.17 -10.27
CA GLU A 108 -7.69 -59.94 -9.51
C GLU A 108 -6.45 -59.05 -9.46
N HIS A 109 -5.30 -59.58 -9.06
CA HIS A 109 -4.07 -58.82 -9.00
C HIS A 109 -3.57 -58.38 -10.38
N ALA A 110 -3.72 -59.22 -11.41
CA ALA A 110 -3.37 -58.86 -12.78
C ALA A 110 -4.22 -57.68 -13.29
N ASP A 111 -5.52 -57.70 -13.01
CA ASP A 111 -6.46 -56.64 -13.40
C ASP A 111 -6.13 -55.32 -12.70
N VAL A 112 -5.82 -55.35 -11.40
CA VAL A 112 -5.38 -54.15 -10.65
C VAL A 112 -4.08 -53.59 -11.21
N ALA A 113 -3.12 -54.44 -11.53
CA ALA A 113 -1.85 -54.01 -12.12
C ALA A 113 -2.08 -53.33 -13.48
N GLN A 114 -2.87 -53.95 -14.36
CA GLN A 114 -3.19 -53.42 -15.68
C GLN A 114 -3.99 -52.11 -15.60
N ALA A 115 -4.96 -52.02 -14.69
CA ALA A 115 -5.74 -50.81 -14.46
C ALA A 115 -4.88 -49.64 -13.96
N SER A 116 -3.97 -49.90 -13.01
CA SER A 116 -3.03 -48.91 -12.49
C SER A 116 -2.10 -48.38 -13.59
N MET A 117 -1.59 -49.28 -14.44
CA MET A 117 -0.78 -48.93 -15.60
C MET A 117 -1.54 -48.11 -16.63
N ASN A 118 -2.80 -48.48 -16.90
CA ASN A 118 -3.66 -47.73 -17.82
C ASN A 118 -3.96 -46.32 -17.29
N GLU A 119 -4.22 -46.17 -15.99
CA GLU A 119 -4.41 -44.86 -15.39
C GLU A 119 -3.12 -44.02 -15.48
N ALA A 120 -1.95 -44.61 -15.21
CA ALA A 120 -0.66 -43.92 -15.33
C ALA A 120 -0.44 -43.37 -16.76
N LEU A 121 -0.75 -44.16 -17.79
CA LEU A 121 -0.68 -43.72 -19.19
C LEU A 121 -1.60 -42.53 -19.51
N THR A 122 -2.76 -42.44 -18.88
CA THR A 122 -3.71 -41.34 -19.13
C THR A 122 -3.33 -40.03 -18.45
N ARG A 123 -2.50 -40.08 -17.41
CA ARG A 123 -2.14 -38.92 -16.59
C ARG A 123 -0.95 -38.13 -17.13
N GLY A 124 0.05 -38.80 -17.67
CA GLY A 124 1.31 -38.15 -18.01
C GLY A 124 2.06 -38.84 -19.14
N ASN A 125 2.99 -38.10 -19.74
CA ASN A 125 3.84 -38.61 -20.81
C ASN A 125 5.15 -39.12 -20.22
N VAL A 126 5.09 -40.23 -19.48
CA VAL A 126 6.29 -40.89 -18.95
C VAL A 126 6.99 -41.60 -20.11
N VAL A 127 8.21 -41.14 -20.42
CA VAL A 127 8.99 -41.68 -21.54
C VAL A 127 9.25 -43.17 -21.33
N GLY A 128 8.83 -44.00 -22.29
CA GLY A 128 9.01 -45.45 -22.27
C GLY A 128 7.88 -46.22 -21.58
N LEU A 129 6.92 -45.55 -20.94
CA LEU A 129 5.80 -46.23 -20.26
C LEU A 129 4.94 -47.06 -21.22
N ASP A 130 4.75 -46.63 -22.47
CA ASP A 130 4.01 -47.39 -23.49
C ASP A 130 4.60 -48.77 -23.75
N ALA A 131 5.94 -48.87 -23.78
CA ALA A 131 6.64 -50.11 -24.01
C ALA A 131 6.49 -51.05 -22.81
N VAL A 132 6.59 -50.51 -21.60
CA VAL A 132 6.39 -51.28 -20.36
C VAL A 132 4.94 -51.73 -20.23
N TYR A 133 3.97 -50.88 -20.58
CA TYR A 133 2.56 -51.25 -20.64
C TYR A 133 2.31 -52.42 -21.60
N ALA A 134 2.86 -52.35 -22.81
CA ALA A 134 2.73 -53.42 -23.79
C ALA A 134 3.36 -54.74 -23.30
N ALA A 135 4.51 -54.67 -22.64
CA ALA A 135 5.14 -55.83 -22.00
C ALA A 135 4.27 -56.42 -20.89
N GLY A 136 3.66 -55.58 -20.05
CA GLY A 136 2.70 -55.99 -19.03
C GLY A 136 1.49 -56.73 -19.62
N THR A 137 0.92 -56.22 -20.72
CA THR A 137 -0.20 -56.89 -21.41
C THR A 137 0.19 -58.28 -21.91
N LEU A 138 1.40 -58.44 -22.47
CA LEU A 138 1.90 -59.75 -22.90
C LEU A 138 2.06 -60.71 -21.72
N LEU A 139 2.61 -60.22 -20.60
CA LEU A 139 2.76 -61.02 -19.38
C LEU A 139 1.41 -61.49 -18.81
N VAL A 140 0.36 -60.66 -18.87
CA VAL A 140 -1.00 -61.04 -18.48
C VAL A 140 -1.56 -62.13 -19.41
N GLN A 141 -1.31 -62.02 -20.72
CA GLN A 141 -1.71 -63.06 -21.69
C GLN A 141 -0.97 -64.38 -21.44
N ASP A 142 0.33 -64.32 -21.16
CA ASP A 142 1.14 -65.49 -20.84
C ASP A 142 0.72 -66.14 -19.51
N ALA A 143 0.36 -65.34 -18.50
CA ALA A 143 -0.21 -65.82 -17.25
C ALA A 143 -1.55 -66.53 -17.48
N ALA A 144 -2.46 -65.94 -18.27
CA ALA A 144 -3.74 -66.57 -18.61
C ALA A 144 -3.56 -67.89 -19.38
N ARG A 145 -2.62 -67.93 -20.33
CA ARG A 145 -2.26 -69.17 -21.06
C ARG A 145 -1.70 -70.23 -20.11
N THR A 146 -0.81 -69.85 -19.20
CA THR A 146 -0.23 -70.76 -18.19
C THR A 146 -1.33 -71.34 -17.31
N THR A 147 -2.25 -70.50 -16.84
CA THR A 147 -3.40 -70.93 -16.05
C THR A 147 -4.27 -71.93 -16.81
N GLN A 148 -4.57 -71.65 -18.09
CA GLN A 148 -5.36 -72.54 -18.93
C GLN A 148 -4.68 -73.90 -19.17
N LEU A 149 -3.37 -73.90 -19.45
CA LEU A 149 -2.60 -75.14 -19.60
C LEU A 149 -2.71 -76.00 -18.34
N ARG A 150 -2.56 -75.38 -17.16
CA ARG A 150 -2.66 -76.08 -15.88
C ARG A 150 -4.07 -76.64 -15.62
N LEU A 151 -5.14 -75.90 -15.96
CA LEU A 151 -6.53 -76.36 -15.88
C LEU A 151 -6.82 -77.56 -16.80
N THR A 152 -6.18 -77.61 -17.97
CA THR A 152 -6.30 -78.73 -18.92
C THR A 152 -5.38 -79.92 -18.61
N ASP A 153 -4.76 -79.93 -17.42
CA ASP A 153 -3.80 -80.94 -16.95
C ASP A 153 -2.50 -81.05 -17.78
N ASN A 154 -2.19 -80.03 -18.59
CA ASN A 154 -0.95 -79.93 -19.36
C ASN A 154 0.19 -79.33 -18.51
N VAL A 155 0.55 -80.01 -17.42
CA VAL A 155 1.48 -79.50 -16.40
C VAL A 155 2.88 -79.19 -16.97
N ALA A 156 3.45 -80.09 -17.77
CA ALA A 156 4.80 -79.92 -18.32
C ALA A 156 4.92 -78.69 -19.24
N GLU A 157 3.88 -78.37 -20.02
CA GLU A 157 3.87 -77.17 -20.87
C GLU A 157 3.67 -75.90 -20.03
N ALA A 158 2.86 -75.96 -18.97
CA ALA A 158 2.70 -74.85 -18.03
C ALA A 158 4.02 -74.52 -17.30
N GLU A 159 4.75 -75.53 -16.83
CA GLU A 159 6.06 -75.37 -16.19
C GLU A 159 7.09 -74.77 -17.16
N ALA A 160 7.17 -75.29 -18.40
CA ALA A 160 8.07 -74.76 -19.42
C ALA A 160 7.73 -73.31 -19.82
N LEU A 161 6.45 -72.94 -19.79
CA LEU A 161 6.03 -71.57 -20.06
C LEU A 161 6.41 -70.62 -18.91
N ILE A 162 6.29 -71.05 -17.65
CA ILE A 162 6.78 -70.27 -16.50
C ILE A 162 8.28 -69.97 -16.62
N GLU A 163 9.10 -70.95 -17.01
CA GLU A 163 10.54 -70.75 -17.20
C GLU A 163 10.85 -69.65 -18.22
N GLN A 164 10.00 -69.49 -19.25
CA GLN A 164 10.11 -68.44 -20.26
C GLN A 164 9.61 -67.08 -19.75
N ILE A 165 8.55 -67.06 -18.93
CA ILE A 165 7.96 -65.85 -18.36
C ILE A 165 8.90 -65.19 -17.34
N VAL A 166 9.58 -65.98 -16.49
CA VAL A 166 10.41 -65.47 -15.38
C VAL A 166 11.42 -64.37 -15.79
N PRO A 167 12.25 -64.53 -16.84
CA PRO A 167 13.17 -63.47 -17.24
C PRO A 167 12.46 -62.23 -17.79
N LEU A 168 11.37 -62.41 -18.54
CA LEU A 168 10.56 -61.29 -19.08
C LEU A 168 9.90 -60.50 -17.95
N PHE A 169 9.36 -61.21 -16.97
CA PHE A 169 8.73 -60.63 -15.79
C PHE A 169 9.74 -59.85 -14.93
N ARG A 170 10.96 -60.37 -14.78
CA ARG A 170 12.04 -59.66 -14.09
C ARG A 170 12.37 -58.34 -14.80
N GLU A 171 12.55 -58.38 -16.11
CA GLU A 171 12.85 -57.18 -16.90
C GLU A 171 11.73 -56.15 -16.79
N TYR A 172 10.47 -56.57 -16.94
CA TYR A 172 9.29 -55.73 -16.75
C TYR A 172 9.28 -55.02 -15.40
N ARG A 173 9.54 -55.76 -14.31
CA ARG A 173 9.61 -55.17 -12.95
C ARG A 173 10.73 -54.15 -12.81
N LEU A 174 11.92 -54.44 -13.32
CA LEU A 174 13.05 -53.51 -13.27
C LEU A 174 12.75 -52.22 -14.04
N GLN A 175 12.08 -52.33 -15.19
CA GLN A 175 11.66 -51.16 -15.98
C GLN A 175 10.60 -50.35 -15.23
N LEU A 176 9.61 -50.99 -14.62
CA LEU A 176 8.61 -50.29 -13.79
C LEU A 176 9.25 -49.57 -12.60
N GLU A 177 10.16 -50.23 -11.89
CA GLU A 177 10.86 -49.65 -10.74
C GLU A 177 11.70 -48.44 -11.17
N ALA A 178 12.41 -48.55 -12.30
CA ALA A 178 13.18 -47.44 -12.86
C ALA A 178 12.30 -46.25 -13.26
N LEU A 179 11.15 -46.49 -13.88
CA LEU A 179 10.19 -45.43 -14.21
C LEU A 179 9.62 -44.78 -12.95
N ALA A 180 9.21 -45.57 -11.95
CA ALA A 180 8.71 -45.05 -10.68
C ALA A 180 9.77 -44.22 -9.94
N ALA A 181 11.03 -44.67 -9.93
CA ALA A 181 12.14 -43.92 -9.35
C ALA A 181 12.39 -42.59 -10.09
N SER A 182 12.37 -42.59 -11.42
CA SER A 182 12.51 -41.38 -12.24
C SER A 182 11.39 -40.36 -11.96
N GLU A 183 10.16 -40.81 -11.74
CA GLU A 183 9.04 -39.94 -11.36
C GLU A 183 9.22 -39.35 -9.95
N LEU A 184 9.71 -40.14 -8.99
CA LEU A 184 10.02 -39.65 -7.64
C LEU A 184 11.18 -38.65 -7.62
N ASP A 185 12.20 -38.86 -8.45
CA ASP A 185 13.31 -37.91 -8.61
C ASP A 185 12.83 -36.57 -9.18
N GLN A 186 11.88 -36.58 -10.13
CA GLN A 186 11.24 -35.37 -10.64
C GLN A 186 10.44 -34.65 -9.54
N VAL A 187 9.70 -35.37 -8.70
CA VAL A 187 9.01 -34.79 -7.53
C VAL A 187 10.01 -34.11 -6.59
N ALA A 188 11.15 -34.74 -6.32
CA ALA A 188 12.19 -34.17 -5.46
C ALA A 188 12.79 -32.89 -6.05
N ALA A 189 13.11 -32.90 -7.36
CA ALA A 189 13.64 -31.74 -8.07
C ALA A 189 12.67 -30.55 -8.08
N LEU A 190 11.40 -30.79 -8.40
CA LEU A 190 10.35 -29.76 -8.42
C LEU A 190 10.11 -29.16 -7.03
N ARG A 191 10.17 -29.97 -5.97
CA ARG A 191 10.05 -29.46 -4.58
C ARG A 191 11.20 -28.54 -4.20
N GLU A 192 12.42 -28.87 -4.62
CA GLU A 192 13.60 -28.05 -4.33
C GLU A 192 13.54 -26.71 -5.09
N GLU A 193 13.13 -26.73 -6.35
CA GLU A 193 12.91 -25.52 -7.15
C GLU A 193 11.79 -24.63 -6.58
N ALA A 194 10.68 -25.24 -6.16
CA ALA A 194 9.58 -24.52 -5.53
C ALA A 194 10.00 -23.86 -4.20
N ASN A 195 10.78 -24.55 -3.38
CA ASN A 195 11.26 -24.03 -2.10
C ASN A 195 12.23 -22.87 -2.26
N SER A 196 13.20 -22.98 -3.18
CA SER A 196 14.19 -21.91 -3.42
C SER A 196 13.53 -20.64 -3.99
N THR A 197 12.60 -20.80 -4.92
CA THR A 197 11.83 -19.69 -5.50
C THR A 197 10.91 -19.03 -4.46
N ALA A 198 10.28 -19.81 -3.58
CA ALA A 198 9.43 -19.30 -2.51
C ALA A 198 10.20 -18.40 -1.54
N GLN A 199 11.42 -18.78 -1.14
CA GLN A 199 12.23 -18.00 -0.20
C GLN A 199 12.61 -16.62 -0.75
N LEU A 200 13.09 -16.55 -1.99
CA LEU A 200 13.43 -15.28 -2.64
C LEU A 200 12.19 -14.39 -2.78
N THR A 201 11.05 -14.98 -3.15
CA THR A 201 9.80 -14.23 -3.31
C THR A 201 9.30 -13.66 -1.98
N VAL A 202 9.32 -14.44 -0.90
CA VAL A 202 8.97 -13.97 0.44
C VAL A 202 9.91 -12.84 0.90
N LEU A 203 11.22 -12.97 0.68
CA LEU A 203 12.18 -11.91 1.01
C LEU A 203 11.91 -10.62 0.21
N LEU A 204 11.58 -10.73 -1.08
CA LEU A 204 11.22 -9.58 -1.90
C LEU A 204 9.92 -8.92 -1.43
N LEU A 205 8.90 -9.69 -1.05
CA LEU A 205 7.67 -9.16 -0.47
C LEU A 205 7.91 -8.44 0.86
N ILE A 206 8.75 -9.02 1.74
CA ILE A 206 9.16 -8.38 2.99
C ILE A 206 9.91 -7.08 2.71
N ALA A 207 10.85 -7.08 1.76
CA ALA A 207 11.60 -5.90 1.37
C ALA A 207 10.69 -4.80 0.79
N LEU A 208 9.75 -5.17 -0.09
CA LEU A 208 8.77 -4.24 -0.66
C LEU A 208 7.84 -3.68 0.42
N GLY A 209 7.40 -4.52 1.36
CA GLY A 209 6.62 -4.12 2.53
C GLY A 209 7.39 -3.17 3.44
N ALA A 210 8.67 -3.43 3.69
CA ALA A 210 9.55 -2.58 4.50
C ALA A 210 9.79 -1.21 3.83
N ILE A 211 10.03 -1.20 2.51
CA ILE A 211 10.16 0.04 1.73
C ILE A 211 8.85 0.83 1.76
N GLY A 212 7.71 0.16 1.52
CA GLY A 212 6.39 0.79 1.57
C GLY A 212 6.06 1.37 2.94
N GLY A 213 6.31 0.63 4.02
CA GLY A 213 6.15 1.11 5.39
C GLY A 213 7.03 2.31 5.69
N THR A 214 8.30 2.27 5.27
CA THR A 214 9.24 3.40 5.44
C THR A 214 8.76 4.64 4.70
N LEU A 215 8.25 4.50 3.49
CA LEU A 215 7.71 5.59 2.69
C LEU A 215 6.44 6.19 3.30
N ILE A 216 5.55 5.37 3.86
CA ILE A 216 4.35 5.85 4.55
C ILE A 216 4.74 6.65 5.80
N ILE A 217 5.63 6.12 6.63
CA ILE A 217 6.09 6.79 7.86
C ILE A 217 6.78 8.11 7.53
N THR A 218 7.73 8.07 6.59
CA THR A 218 8.51 9.25 6.19
C THR A 218 7.62 10.29 5.52
N GLY A 219 6.74 9.85 4.61
CA GLY A 219 5.76 10.70 3.92
C GLY A 219 4.80 11.37 4.89
N GLY A 220 4.24 10.62 5.85
CA GLY A 220 3.36 11.16 6.89
C GLY A 220 4.06 12.19 7.77
N TYR A 221 5.30 11.91 8.18
CA TYR A 221 6.12 12.86 8.95
C TYR A 221 6.38 14.16 8.17
N LEU A 222 6.75 14.06 6.89
CA LEU A 222 6.98 15.22 6.03
C LEU A 222 5.70 16.03 5.79
N LEU A 223 4.56 15.36 5.61
CA LEU A 223 3.26 16.01 5.44
C LEU A 223 2.87 16.78 6.71
N ALA A 224 3.00 16.15 7.89
CA ALA A 224 2.72 16.79 9.17
C ALA A 224 3.61 18.02 9.40
N ARG A 225 4.91 17.91 9.13
CA ARG A 225 5.85 19.02 9.30
C ARG A 225 5.65 20.15 8.30
N SER A 226 5.22 19.85 7.09
CA SER A 226 5.19 20.83 5.99
C SER A 226 3.82 21.45 5.72
N ILE A 227 2.72 20.83 6.18
CA ILE A 227 1.35 21.32 5.99
C ILE A 227 0.67 21.56 7.34
N LEU A 228 0.59 20.55 8.20
CA LEU A 228 -0.14 20.66 9.48
C LEU A 228 0.50 21.71 10.40
N LYS A 229 1.84 21.72 10.53
CA LYS A 229 2.54 22.68 11.39
C LYS A 229 2.37 24.14 10.93
N PRO A 230 2.57 24.51 9.65
CA PRO A 230 2.29 25.87 9.17
C PRO A 230 0.81 26.25 9.26
N LEU A 231 -0.10 25.30 9.02
CA LEU A 231 -1.54 25.55 9.13
C LEU A 231 -1.94 25.87 10.58
N ALA A 232 -1.42 25.13 11.57
CA ALA A 232 -1.64 25.43 12.98
C ALA A 232 -1.09 26.82 13.38
N ALA A 233 0.06 27.23 12.82
CA ALA A 233 0.61 28.57 13.06
C ALA A 233 -0.25 29.69 12.45
N LEU A 234 -0.84 29.46 11.26
CA LEU A 234 -1.81 30.37 10.66
C LEU A 234 -3.08 30.47 11.50
N GLU A 235 -3.60 29.34 12.01
CA GLU A 235 -4.76 29.32 12.89
C GLU A 235 -4.50 30.10 14.19
N ASP A 236 -3.36 29.88 14.84
CA ASP A 236 -2.97 30.59 16.06
C ASP A 236 -2.87 32.10 15.82
N THR A 237 -2.24 32.51 14.70
CA THR A 237 -2.12 33.93 14.34
C THR A 237 -3.49 34.56 14.13
N ALA A 238 -4.38 33.90 13.38
CA ALA A 238 -5.74 34.39 13.15
C ALA A 238 -6.54 34.50 14.46
N ARG A 239 -6.39 33.53 15.36
CA ARG A 239 -7.02 33.55 16.70
C ARG A 239 -6.53 34.74 17.52
N ARG A 240 -5.22 35.01 17.55
CA ARG A 240 -4.63 36.18 18.23
C ARG A 240 -5.12 37.51 17.63
N ALA A 241 -5.14 37.61 16.31
CA ALA A 241 -5.66 38.78 15.61
C ALA A 241 -7.14 39.05 15.96
N SER A 242 -7.96 37.99 16.03
CA SER A 242 -9.37 38.11 16.43
C SER A 242 -9.56 38.58 17.88
N ASN A 243 -8.58 38.32 18.75
CA ASN A 243 -8.57 38.77 20.14
C ASN A 243 -7.97 40.19 20.30
N GLY A 244 -7.63 40.86 19.19
CA GLY A 244 -7.13 42.25 19.18
C GLY A 244 -5.62 42.40 19.12
N ASP A 245 -4.86 41.30 19.08
CA ASP A 245 -3.41 41.34 18.88
C ASP A 245 -3.06 41.36 17.39
N LEU A 246 -3.11 42.56 16.81
CA LEU A 246 -2.76 42.81 15.40
C LEU A 246 -1.25 42.85 15.15
N SER A 247 -0.42 42.69 16.18
CA SER A 247 1.06 42.66 16.05
C SER A 247 1.58 41.27 15.69
N ALA A 248 0.76 40.22 15.90
CA ALA A 248 1.06 38.86 15.47
C ALA A 248 1.26 38.81 13.94
N ARG A 249 2.17 37.94 13.46
CA ARG A 249 2.44 37.77 12.03
C ARG A 249 2.43 36.30 11.64
N ALA A 250 1.72 36.02 10.56
CA ALA A 250 1.58 34.70 9.99
C ALA A 250 2.83 34.31 9.20
N PRO A 251 3.19 33.01 9.15
CA PRO A 251 4.32 32.53 8.35
C PRO A 251 4.05 32.74 6.86
N THR A 252 5.00 33.39 6.16
CA THR A 252 4.93 33.68 4.72
C THR A 252 5.80 32.76 3.86
N SER A 253 6.42 31.75 4.48
CA SER A 253 7.26 30.75 3.82
C SER A 253 6.65 29.36 3.98
N GLY A 254 6.71 28.51 2.96
CA GLY A 254 6.17 27.15 3.00
C GLY A 254 5.56 26.73 1.67
N PRO A 255 4.62 25.75 1.68
CA PRO A 255 3.83 25.43 0.50
C PRO A 255 3.16 26.69 -0.07
N GLY A 256 3.14 26.83 -1.39
CA GLY A 256 2.72 28.06 -2.06
C GLY A 256 1.36 28.59 -1.59
N GLU A 257 0.37 27.71 -1.41
CA GLU A 257 -0.97 28.09 -0.95
C GLU A 257 -0.98 28.60 0.50
N LEU A 258 -0.22 27.97 1.39
CA LEU A 258 -0.15 28.39 2.81
C LEU A 258 0.67 29.67 2.97
N ALA A 259 1.77 29.79 2.22
CA ALA A 259 2.58 31.00 2.18
C ALA A 259 1.77 32.20 1.69
N HIS A 260 1.00 32.02 0.61
CA HIS A 260 0.11 33.04 0.08
C HIS A 260 -0.98 33.44 1.10
N LEU A 261 -1.59 32.47 1.78
CA LEU A 261 -2.58 32.74 2.83
C LEU A 261 -1.97 33.54 3.99
N GLY A 262 -0.72 33.24 4.38
CA GLY A 262 0.01 34.02 5.39
C GLY A 262 0.24 35.47 5.00
N VAL A 263 0.59 35.73 3.73
CA VAL A 263 0.71 37.09 3.19
C VAL A 263 -0.63 37.82 3.27
N VAL A 264 -1.71 37.21 2.76
CA VAL A 264 -3.05 37.82 2.77
C VAL A 264 -3.54 38.11 4.19
N LEU A 265 -3.28 37.22 5.16
CA LEU A 265 -3.63 37.42 6.57
C LEU A 265 -2.86 38.61 7.17
N ASN A 266 -1.57 38.74 6.88
CA ASN A 266 -0.77 39.88 7.33
C ASN A 266 -1.25 41.20 6.73
N ASP A 267 -1.51 41.24 5.42
CA ASP A 267 -2.03 42.43 4.73
C ASP A 267 -3.37 42.89 5.32
N MET A 268 -4.25 41.94 5.67
CA MET A 268 -5.52 42.24 6.34
C MET A 268 -5.29 42.85 7.73
N MET A 269 -4.37 42.31 8.53
CA MET A 269 -4.04 42.85 9.86
C MET A 269 -3.49 44.27 9.77
N ASP A 270 -2.57 44.53 8.83
CA ASP A 270 -2.02 45.87 8.57
C ASP A 270 -3.13 46.86 8.19
N ALA A 271 -4.07 46.45 7.34
CA ALA A 271 -5.19 47.29 6.94
C ALA A 271 -6.14 47.60 8.12
N VAL A 272 -6.38 46.64 9.01
CA VAL A 272 -7.20 46.84 10.22
C VAL A 272 -6.48 47.77 11.21
N GLU A 273 -5.18 47.59 11.42
CA GLU A 273 -4.37 48.44 12.28
C GLU A 273 -4.38 49.90 11.81
N GLN A 274 -4.12 50.14 10.52
CA GLN A 274 -4.18 51.48 9.93
C GLN A 274 -5.56 52.13 10.03
N LYS A 275 -6.64 51.36 9.82
CA LYS A 275 -8.01 51.88 9.99
C LYS A 275 -8.31 52.22 11.44
N THR A 276 -7.85 51.40 12.38
CA THR A 276 -8.04 51.62 13.82
C THR A 276 -7.29 52.87 14.27
N GLU A 277 -6.06 53.08 13.79
CA GLU A 277 -5.28 54.27 14.12
C GLU A 277 -5.88 55.56 13.53
N LYS A 278 -6.36 55.50 12.29
CA LYS A 278 -7.14 56.61 11.69
C LYS A 278 -8.39 56.93 12.50
N LEU A 279 -9.12 55.92 12.96
CA LEU A 279 -10.30 56.12 13.81
C LEU A 279 -9.95 56.71 15.18
N ARG A 280 -8.82 56.32 15.78
CA ARG A 280 -8.31 56.90 17.04
C ARG A 280 -7.94 58.36 16.86
N HIS A 281 -7.17 58.71 15.83
CA HIS A 281 -6.81 60.10 15.54
C HIS A 281 -8.06 60.95 15.25
N ALA A 282 -9.00 60.44 14.44
CA ALA A 282 -10.25 61.14 14.17
C ALA A 282 -11.07 61.37 15.45
N ASN A 283 -11.14 60.38 16.35
CA ASN A 283 -11.80 60.55 17.65
C ASN A 283 -11.08 61.57 18.54
N GLN A 284 -9.75 61.55 18.60
CA GLN A 284 -8.97 62.52 19.36
C GLN A 284 -9.16 63.95 18.83
N GLU A 285 -9.17 64.12 17.51
CA GLU A 285 -9.44 65.40 16.86
C GLU A 285 -10.87 65.89 17.13
N LEU A 286 -11.87 64.99 17.03
CA LEU A 286 -13.25 65.29 17.39
C LEU A 286 -13.39 65.69 18.85
N GLN A 287 -12.76 64.97 19.78
CA GLN A 287 -12.74 65.31 21.20
C GLN A 287 -12.05 66.65 21.46
N HIS A 288 -10.93 66.93 20.78
CA HIS A 288 -10.23 68.20 20.92
C HIS A 288 -11.09 69.37 20.42
N ARG A 289 -11.69 69.24 19.23
CA ARG A 289 -12.65 70.22 18.70
C ARG A 289 -13.85 70.41 19.62
N HIS A 290 -14.37 69.33 20.20
CA HIS A 290 -15.51 69.40 21.13
C HIS A 290 -15.16 70.18 22.40
N ARG A 291 -13.96 69.95 22.98
CA ARG A 291 -13.47 70.73 24.12
C ARG A 291 -13.30 72.21 23.75
N GLN A 292 -12.63 72.50 22.62
CA GLN A 292 -12.46 73.87 22.13
C GLN A 292 -13.80 74.59 21.94
N LEU A 293 -14.81 73.93 21.36
CA LEU A 293 -16.14 74.51 21.20
C LEU A 293 -16.86 74.74 22.52
N THR A 294 -16.64 73.88 23.52
CA THR A 294 -17.22 74.01 24.86
C THR A 294 -16.55 75.15 25.63
N ASP A 295 -15.22 75.25 25.55
CA ASP A 295 -14.44 76.34 26.16
C ASP A 295 -14.73 77.69 25.48
N ALA A 296 -14.83 77.72 24.15
CA ALA A 296 -15.26 78.92 23.43
C ALA A 296 -16.70 79.30 23.77
N ARG A 297 -17.59 78.34 24.00
CA ARG A 297 -18.96 78.61 24.48
C ARG A 297 -18.99 79.12 25.92
N SER A 298 -18.13 78.63 26.81
CA SER A 298 -18.07 79.11 28.19
C SER A 298 -17.46 80.51 28.25
N GLN A 299 -16.41 80.80 27.47
CA GLN A 299 -15.86 82.15 27.31
C GLN A 299 -16.84 83.09 26.61
N ALA A 300 -17.57 82.65 25.59
CA ALA A 300 -18.64 83.46 25.01
C ALA A 300 -19.82 83.65 25.99
N ALA A 301 -19.95 82.81 27.01
CA ALA A 301 -20.94 83.01 28.06
C ALA A 301 -20.46 83.96 29.16
N THR A 302 -19.18 84.38 29.19
CA THR A 302 -18.61 85.27 30.21
C THR A 302 -17.86 86.44 29.58
N ASP A 303 -18.18 87.67 29.98
CA ASP A 303 -17.48 88.87 29.49
C ASP A 303 -16.07 88.96 30.12
N PRO A 304 -14.98 88.92 29.33
CA PRO A 304 -13.62 88.84 29.84
C PRO A 304 -13.13 90.11 30.56
N LEU A 305 -13.84 91.24 30.46
CA LEU A 305 -13.48 92.45 31.20
C LEU A 305 -14.20 92.58 32.57
N THR A 306 -15.24 91.78 32.84
CA THR A 306 -16.09 91.98 34.02
C THR A 306 -16.39 90.71 34.82
N GLY A 307 -16.14 89.52 34.25
CA GLY A 307 -16.48 88.25 34.90
C GLY A 307 -17.99 87.98 35.01
N LEU A 308 -18.82 88.82 34.37
CA LEU A 308 -20.28 88.71 34.35
C LEU A 308 -20.74 87.90 33.14
N GLY A 309 -21.90 87.24 33.25
CA GLY A 309 -22.48 86.47 32.15
C GLY A 309 -22.81 87.34 30.94
N ASN A 310 -22.45 86.91 29.73
CA ASN A 310 -22.71 87.63 28.46
C ASN A 310 -24.22 87.93 28.30
N HIS A 311 -24.60 88.95 27.51
CA HIS A 311 -25.96 89.43 27.27
C HIS A 311 -27.01 88.32 27.03
N ARG A 312 -26.64 87.20 26.41
CA ARG A 312 -27.49 86.01 26.27
C ARG A 312 -27.74 85.27 27.58
N ALA A 313 -26.73 85.09 28.42
CA ALA A 313 -26.85 84.51 29.76
C ALA A 313 -27.64 85.46 30.68
N PHE A 314 -27.39 86.77 30.58
CA PHE A 314 -28.19 87.80 31.25
C PHE A 314 -29.67 87.73 30.84
N HIS A 315 -29.99 87.69 29.55
CA HIS A 315 -31.38 87.56 29.09
C HIS A 315 -32.02 86.22 29.47
N LYS A 316 -31.26 85.12 29.49
CA LYS A 316 -31.77 83.82 29.92
C LYS A 316 -32.09 83.83 31.43
N GLN A 317 -31.20 84.36 32.26
CA GLN A 317 -31.50 84.57 33.69
C GLN A 317 -32.63 85.56 33.90
N LEU A 318 -32.74 86.62 33.09
CA LEU A 318 -33.85 87.56 33.15
C LEU A 318 -35.17 86.86 32.80
N GLN A 319 -35.19 85.98 31.79
CA GLN A 319 -36.36 85.18 31.44
C GLN A 319 -36.69 84.15 32.52
N GLU A 320 -35.70 83.41 33.04
CA GLU A 320 -35.90 82.47 34.16
C GLU A 320 -36.41 83.20 35.41
N HIS A 321 -35.90 84.40 35.73
CA HIS A 321 -36.40 85.22 36.84
C HIS A 321 -37.75 85.87 36.56
N VAL A 322 -38.07 86.26 35.32
CA VAL A 322 -39.38 86.79 34.94
C VAL A 322 -40.43 85.67 34.93
N GLU A 323 -40.08 84.46 34.52
CA GLU A 323 -40.95 83.28 34.63
C GLU A 323 -41.11 82.84 36.08
N ALA A 324 -40.03 82.82 36.87
CA ALA A 324 -40.10 82.56 38.30
C ALA A 324 -40.91 83.63 39.04
N ALA A 325 -40.78 84.91 38.69
CA ALA A 325 -41.56 86.01 39.25
C ALA A 325 -43.03 85.99 38.80
N ARG A 326 -43.31 85.58 37.55
CA ARG A 326 -44.68 85.31 37.08
C ARG A 326 -45.30 84.11 37.79
N GLN A 327 -44.50 83.12 38.16
CA GLN A 327 -44.93 81.98 38.96
C GLN A 327 -45.03 82.30 40.46
N SER A 328 -44.27 83.28 40.98
CA SER A 328 -44.21 83.63 42.40
C SER A 328 -45.08 84.82 42.83
N GLY A 329 -45.79 85.47 41.89
CA GLY A 329 -46.99 86.28 42.16
C GLY A 329 -46.95 87.22 43.38
N SER A 330 -46.13 88.27 43.34
CA SER A 330 -46.33 89.44 44.21
C SER A 330 -46.40 90.73 43.37
N SER A 331 -47.60 91.32 43.37
CA SER A 331 -47.93 92.65 42.84
C SER A 331 -47.08 93.73 43.50
N LEU A 332 -46.65 94.72 42.72
CA LEU A 332 -46.29 96.04 43.25
C LEU A 332 -47.05 97.13 42.48
N ALA A 333 -48.03 97.68 43.21
CA ALA A 333 -48.99 98.75 42.91
C ALA A 333 -50.12 98.40 41.93
#